data_AF-A0A959CC31-F1
#
_entry.id   AF-A0A959CC31-F1
#
_cell.length_a   1.000
_cell.length_b   1.000
_cell.length_c   1.000
_cell.angle_alpha   90.00
_cell.angle_beta   90.00
_cell.angle_gamma   90.00
#
_symmetry.space_group_name_H-M   'P 1'
#
loop_
_entity.id
_entity.type
_entity.pdbx_description
1 polymer ?
#
loop_
_entity_poly.entity_id
_entity_poly.type
_entity_poly.pdbx_seq_one_letter_code
_entity_poly.pdbx_strand_id
1 'polypeptide(L)'
;MKASSVSEPAVSGHPTGRRSMAWADRLRNLATLLVIGIHVSGSVAQESSGFDTFSWWSGNLWDSLARPAVPLFVMLSGYLLLSKDYELGDFLKKRFSRVVIPALFWMIIYSFYNYFSKGSPATVAEAIRGIVERPVHYHLWFIYLIIGLYMVYPILRPWVRNAREHDFLYFFACCVLGTWVYKILWEFFGISIGIYFELVCNNCGYFVLGYYLGHKAAAGEDGAGAHIRPWRL
;
A
#
# COMPACT_ATOMS: atom_id res chain seq x y z
N MET A 1 34.16 -41.38 47.19
CA MET A 1 33.36 -40.22 47.64
C MET A 1 32.66 -39.65 46.40
N LYS A 2 31.34 -39.75 46.34
CA LYS A 2 30.50 -39.47 45.14
C LYS A 2 30.64 -38.01 44.70
N ALA A 3 31.05 -37.77 43.45
CA ALA A 3 30.86 -36.48 42.80
C ALA A 3 29.46 -36.44 42.20
N SER A 4 28.68 -35.47 42.64
CA SER A 4 27.30 -35.17 42.25
C SER A 4 27.22 -34.73 40.78
N SER A 5 26.48 -35.47 39.96
CA SER A 5 26.04 -35.03 38.64
C SER A 5 24.93 -33.97 38.79
N VAL A 6 25.30 -32.70 38.62
CA VAL A 6 24.32 -31.62 38.46
C VAL A 6 23.90 -31.64 36.99
N SER A 7 22.66 -32.06 36.74
CA SER A 7 22.00 -31.97 35.44
C SER A 7 21.72 -30.50 35.11
N GLU A 8 22.25 -30.00 34.00
CA GLU A 8 21.86 -28.72 33.42
C GLU A 8 20.35 -28.72 33.10
N PRO A 9 19.61 -27.64 33.40
CA PRO A 9 18.24 -27.52 32.93
C PRO A 9 18.27 -27.26 31.42
N ALA A 10 17.62 -28.15 30.67
CA ALA A 10 17.37 -27.98 29.25
C ALA A 10 16.67 -26.63 29.01
N VAL A 11 17.37 -25.71 28.35
CA VAL A 11 16.77 -24.50 27.78
C VAL A 11 15.78 -24.96 26.71
N SER A 12 14.51 -25.02 27.08
CA SER A 12 13.40 -25.35 26.18
C SER A 12 13.22 -24.23 25.16
N GLY A 13 14.00 -24.30 24.08
CA GLY A 13 13.76 -23.50 22.89
C GLY A 13 12.37 -23.80 22.33
N HIS A 14 11.44 -22.87 22.50
CA HIS A 14 10.25 -22.80 21.66
C HIS A 14 10.56 -21.87 20.47
N PRO A 15 10.53 -22.37 19.22
CA PRO A 15 10.84 -21.57 18.05
C PRO A 15 9.74 -20.54 17.77
N THR A 16 10.14 -19.27 17.78
CA THR A 16 9.67 -18.17 16.91
C THR A 16 8.21 -18.26 16.41
N GLY A 17 7.25 -17.98 17.29
CA GLY A 17 5.92 -17.54 16.84
C GLY A 17 6.03 -16.13 16.25
N ARG A 18 5.49 -15.89 15.05
CA ARG A 18 5.32 -14.52 14.53
C ARG A 18 4.60 -13.70 15.59
N ARG A 19 5.27 -12.70 16.16
CA ARG A 19 4.62 -11.71 17.03
C ARG A 19 3.54 -11.02 16.18
N SER A 20 2.28 -11.44 16.32
CA SER A 20 1.16 -10.83 15.62
C SER A 20 1.02 -9.41 16.15
N MET A 21 1.24 -8.42 15.30
CA MET A 21 1.02 -7.03 15.66
C MET A 21 -0.48 -6.78 15.60
N ALA A 22 -1.16 -6.98 16.73
CA ALA A 22 -2.63 -6.87 16.79
C ALA A 22 -3.15 -5.53 16.24
N TRP A 23 -2.40 -4.44 16.44
CA TRP A 23 -2.71 -3.13 15.87
C TRP A 23 -2.66 -3.14 14.32
N ALA A 24 -1.69 -3.82 13.73
CA ALA A 24 -1.51 -3.92 12.29
C ALA A 24 -2.63 -4.73 11.65
N ASP A 25 -3.06 -5.80 12.32
CA ASP A 25 -4.20 -6.60 11.85
C ASP A 25 -5.53 -5.84 11.99
N ARG A 26 -5.73 -5.08 13.08
CA ARG A 26 -6.88 -4.17 13.22
C ARG A 26 -6.91 -3.09 12.13
N LEU A 27 -5.76 -2.48 11.85
CA LEU A 27 -5.65 -1.47 10.80
C LEU A 27 -5.96 -2.05 9.43
N ARG A 28 -5.50 -3.28 9.15
CA ARG A 28 -5.82 -4.01 7.92
C ARG A 28 -7.32 -4.31 7.80
N ASN A 29 -7.96 -4.73 8.89
CA ASN A 29 -9.40 -4.99 8.91
C ASN A 29 -10.18 -3.71 8.65
N LEU A 30 -9.81 -2.60 9.31
CA LEU A 30 -10.41 -1.30 9.06
C LEU A 30 -10.25 -0.89 7.60
N ALA A 31 -9.04 -0.94 7.05
CA ALA A 31 -8.79 -0.60 5.64
C ALA A 31 -9.62 -1.47 4.69
N THR A 32 -9.81 -2.76 5.00
CA THR A 32 -10.66 -3.67 4.22
C THR A 32 -12.13 -3.22 4.23
N LEU A 33 -12.66 -2.84 5.40
CA LEU A 33 -14.02 -2.32 5.52
C LEU A 33 -14.19 -1.02 4.74
N LEU A 34 -13.19 -0.14 4.76
CA LEU A 34 -13.22 1.10 3.98
C LEU A 34 -13.16 0.83 2.46
N VAL A 35 -12.42 -0.17 1.98
CA VAL A 35 -12.47 -0.59 0.56
C VAL A 35 -13.87 -1.07 0.17
N ILE A 36 -14.55 -1.83 1.03
CA ILE A 36 -15.94 -2.21 0.77
C ILE A 36 -16.81 -0.95 0.74
N GLY A 37 -16.62 -0.06 1.71
CA GLY A 37 -17.31 1.23 1.82
C GLY A 37 -17.24 2.03 0.52
N ILE A 38 -16.03 2.30 0.00
CA ILE A 38 -15.85 3.14 -1.20
C ILE A 38 -16.53 2.54 -2.45
N HIS A 39 -16.53 1.22 -2.58
CA HIS A 39 -17.16 0.56 -3.73
C HIS A 39 -18.69 0.52 -3.66
N VAL A 40 -19.25 0.47 -2.45
CA VAL A 40 -20.69 0.53 -2.23
C VAL A 40 -21.19 1.97 -2.32
N SER A 41 -20.49 2.92 -1.70
CA SER A 41 -20.90 4.33 -1.72
C SER A 41 -20.65 5.00 -3.07
N GLY A 42 -19.60 4.58 -3.79
CA GLY A 42 -19.24 5.13 -5.09
C GLY A 42 -20.32 4.91 -6.15
N SER A 43 -20.98 3.73 -6.16
CA SER A 43 -22.11 3.50 -7.07
C SER A 43 -23.30 4.39 -6.71
N VAL A 44 -23.63 4.52 -5.42
CA VAL A 44 -24.71 5.40 -4.95
C VAL A 44 -24.47 6.87 -5.31
N ALA A 45 -23.22 7.34 -5.23
CA ALA A 45 -22.86 8.71 -5.58
C ALA A 45 -22.86 8.97 -7.10
N GLN A 46 -22.58 7.96 -7.92
CA GLN A 46 -22.50 8.08 -9.39
C GLN A 46 -23.81 7.78 -10.11
N GLU A 47 -24.68 6.96 -9.54
CA GLU A 47 -25.95 6.54 -10.13
C GLU A 47 -27.13 7.43 -9.71
N SER A 48 -26.94 8.39 -8.79
CA SER A 48 -28.05 9.26 -8.38
C SER A 48 -28.51 10.14 -9.53
N SER A 49 -29.82 10.22 -9.73
CA SER A 49 -30.46 11.01 -10.79
C SER A 49 -30.40 12.54 -10.58
N GLY A 50 -29.54 13.02 -9.67
CA GLY A 50 -29.39 14.42 -9.32
C GLY A 50 -28.31 14.66 -8.26
N PHE A 51 -27.53 15.72 -8.45
CA PHE A 51 -26.36 16.10 -7.63
C PHE A 51 -26.72 16.77 -6.28
N ASP A 52 -27.99 16.85 -5.91
CA ASP A 52 -28.46 17.47 -4.66
C ASP A 52 -29.55 16.64 -3.96
N THR A 53 -29.44 15.33 -4.05
CA THR A 53 -30.35 14.40 -3.37
C THR A 53 -29.71 13.87 -2.09
N PHE A 54 -30.51 13.50 -1.09
CA PHE A 54 -30.01 12.81 0.10
C PHE A 54 -29.16 11.56 -0.24
N SER A 55 -29.55 10.81 -1.27
CA SER A 55 -28.76 9.67 -1.77
C SER A 55 -27.38 10.09 -2.28
N TRP A 56 -27.31 11.22 -2.99
CA TRP A 56 -26.04 11.74 -3.51
C TRP A 56 -25.13 12.21 -2.37
N TRP A 57 -25.67 12.99 -1.42
CA TRP A 57 -24.92 13.48 -0.26
C TRP A 57 -24.45 12.35 0.65
N SER A 58 -25.30 11.35 0.90
CA SER A 58 -24.91 10.17 1.68
C SER A 58 -23.85 9.34 0.96
N GLY A 59 -23.98 9.12 -0.35
CA GLY A 59 -22.95 8.47 -1.17
C GLY A 59 -21.61 9.20 -1.08
N ASN A 60 -21.59 10.53 -1.25
CA ASN A 60 -20.37 11.34 -1.16
C ASN A 60 -19.73 11.33 0.24
N LEU A 61 -20.55 11.37 1.29
CA LEU A 61 -20.05 11.32 2.66
C LEU A 61 -19.32 10.00 2.91
N TRP A 62 -19.96 8.87 2.61
CA TRP A 62 -19.39 7.55 2.83
C TRP A 62 -18.19 7.29 1.92
N ASP A 63 -18.24 7.73 0.66
CA ASP A 63 -17.12 7.66 -0.27
C ASP A 63 -15.92 8.44 0.27
N SER A 64 -16.14 9.67 0.73
CA SER A 64 -15.08 10.52 1.28
C SER A 64 -14.44 9.93 2.54
N LEU A 65 -15.24 9.39 3.45
CA LEU A 65 -14.75 8.71 4.66
C LEU A 65 -13.95 7.44 4.33
N ALA A 66 -14.26 6.79 3.22
CA ALA A 66 -13.61 5.58 2.77
C ALA A 66 -12.32 5.80 1.96
N ARG A 67 -12.07 7.01 1.45
CA ARG A 67 -10.86 7.37 0.67
C ARG A 67 -9.52 6.96 1.30
N PRO A 68 -9.33 6.99 2.64
CA PRO A 68 -8.07 6.55 3.25
C PRO A 68 -7.77 5.06 3.10
N ALA A 69 -8.72 4.23 2.66
CA ALA A 69 -8.57 2.77 2.60
C ALA A 69 -7.26 2.30 1.95
N VAL A 70 -7.00 2.77 0.74
CA VAL A 70 -5.82 2.38 -0.05
C VAL A 70 -4.52 2.94 0.54
N PRO A 71 -4.42 4.25 0.88
CA PRO A 71 -3.27 4.79 1.60
C PRO A 71 -2.92 4.01 2.87
N LEU A 72 -3.91 3.56 3.65
CA LEU A 72 -3.67 2.78 4.86
C LEU A 72 -3.03 1.41 4.55
N PHE A 73 -3.48 0.71 3.50
CA PHE A 73 -2.84 -0.53 3.05
C PHE A 73 -1.39 -0.30 2.59
N VAL A 74 -1.16 0.81 1.88
CA VAL A 74 0.15 1.17 1.36
C VAL A 74 1.11 1.53 2.50
N MET A 75 0.67 2.36 3.46
CA MET A 75 1.43 2.70 4.67
C MET A 75 1.76 1.45 5.48
N LEU A 76 0.76 0.59 5.72
CA LEU A 76 0.98 -0.65 6.47
C LEU A 76 1.97 -1.57 5.75
N SER A 77 1.89 -1.66 4.42
CA SER A 77 2.85 -2.41 3.62
C SER A 77 4.25 -1.82 3.76
N GLY A 78 4.39 -0.50 3.66
CA GLY A 78 5.65 0.21 3.83
C GLY A 78 6.31 -0.08 5.17
N TYR A 79 5.55 0.06 6.26
CA TYR A 79 6.01 -0.31 7.59
C TYR A 79 6.47 -1.77 7.66
N LEU A 80 5.65 -2.73 7.24
CA LEU A 80 5.97 -4.16 7.39
C LEU A 80 7.13 -4.63 6.49
N LEU A 81 7.34 -3.95 5.37
CA LEU A 81 8.32 -4.34 4.35
C LEU A 81 9.66 -3.66 4.55
N LEU A 82 9.66 -2.33 4.75
CA LEU A 82 10.89 -1.55 4.90
C LEU A 82 11.56 -1.80 6.26
N SER A 83 10.81 -2.19 7.30
CA SER A 83 11.34 -2.50 8.63
C SER A 83 12.01 -3.87 8.76
N LYS A 84 12.06 -4.67 7.68
CA LYS A 84 12.56 -6.04 7.74
C LYS A 84 13.70 -6.28 6.76
N ASP A 85 14.62 -7.12 7.21
CA ASP A 85 15.77 -7.57 6.45
C ASP A 85 15.41 -8.85 5.71
N TYR A 86 14.73 -8.70 4.57
CA TYR A 86 14.55 -9.81 3.65
C TYR A 86 15.72 -9.86 2.67
N GLU A 87 16.21 -11.07 2.39
CA GLU A 87 16.98 -11.31 1.18
C GLU A 87 16.10 -11.02 -0.04
N LEU A 88 16.60 -10.19 -0.96
CA LEU A 88 15.79 -9.62 -2.05
C LEU A 88 15.16 -10.70 -2.94
N GLY A 89 15.88 -11.78 -3.24
CA GLY A 89 15.37 -12.89 -4.04
C GLY A 89 14.22 -13.64 -3.37
N ASP A 90 14.35 -13.87 -2.06
CA ASP A 90 13.37 -14.60 -1.25
C ASP A 90 12.12 -13.75 -0.99
N PHE A 91 12.32 -12.44 -0.82
CA PHE A 91 11.26 -11.43 -0.76
C PHE A 91 10.40 -11.43 -2.01
N LEU A 92 11.03 -11.26 -3.17
CA LEU A 92 10.37 -11.20 -4.46
C LEU A 92 9.63 -12.51 -4.70
N LYS A 93 10.29 -13.67 -4.61
CA LYS A 93 9.65 -14.95 -4.95
C LYS A 93 8.42 -15.29 -4.08
N LYS A 94 8.52 -15.15 -2.76
CA LYS A 94 7.44 -15.60 -1.84
C LYS A 94 6.26 -14.65 -1.77
N ARG A 95 6.49 -13.33 -1.88
CA ARG A 95 5.42 -12.33 -1.72
C ARG A 95 4.83 -11.91 -3.06
N PHE A 96 5.66 -11.78 -4.10
CA PHE A 96 5.16 -11.47 -5.43
C PHE A 96 4.22 -12.56 -5.93
N SER A 97 4.59 -13.84 -5.77
CA SER A 97 3.72 -14.96 -6.18
C SER A 97 2.37 -14.98 -5.48
N ARG A 98 2.30 -14.64 -4.19
CA ARG A 98 1.04 -14.56 -3.43
C ARG A 98 0.10 -13.45 -3.91
N VAL A 99 0.62 -12.45 -4.63
CA VAL A 99 -0.20 -11.37 -5.21
C VAL A 99 -0.50 -11.67 -6.67
N VAL A 100 0.52 -12.04 -7.44
CA VAL A 100 0.42 -12.21 -8.89
C VAL A 100 -0.36 -13.47 -9.29
N ILE A 101 -0.23 -14.58 -8.57
CA ILE A 101 -0.98 -15.80 -8.92
C ILE A 101 -2.50 -15.59 -8.76
N PRO A 102 -3.01 -15.09 -7.61
CA PRO A 102 -4.43 -14.75 -7.51
C PRO A 102 -4.86 -13.67 -8.50
N ALA A 103 -4.00 -12.67 -8.77
CA ALA A 103 -4.28 -11.63 -9.74
C ALA A 103 -4.52 -12.19 -11.14
N LEU A 104 -3.60 -13.03 -11.65
CA LEU A 104 -3.72 -13.65 -12.97
C LEU A 104 -4.96 -14.53 -13.05
N PHE A 105 -5.26 -15.30 -12.00
CA PHE A 105 -6.48 -16.09 -11.93
C PHE A 105 -7.73 -15.22 -12.11
N TRP A 106 -7.84 -14.12 -11.37
CA TRP A 106 -8.97 -13.20 -11.51
C TRP A 106 -8.99 -12.47 -12.84
N MET A 107 -7.83 -12.04 -13.36
CA MET A 107 -7.72 -11.42 -14.68
C MET A 107 -8.28 -12.31 -15.79
N ILE A 108 -8.02 -13.62 -15.73
CA ILE A 108 -8.56 -14.59 -16.69
C ILE A 108 -10.09 -14.66 -16.57
N ILE A 109 -10.63 -14.85 -15.35
CA ILE A 109 -12.08 -14.92 -15.11
C ILE A 109 -12.78 -13.67 -15.65
N TYR A 110 -12.24 -12.51 -15.32
CA TYR A 110 -12.77 -11.22 -15.74
C TYR A 110 -12.67 -10.99 -17.25
N SER A 111 -11.60 -11.48 -17.89
CA SER A 111 -11.48 -11.43 -19.34
C SER A 111 -12.57 -12.27 -20.01
N PHE A 112 -12.90 -13.44 -19.47
CA PHE A 112 -14.02 -14.25 -19.96
C PHE A 112 -15.36 -13.53 -19.73
N TYR A 113 -15.58 -13.00 -18.54
CA TYR A 113 -16.81 -12.26 -18.23
C TYR A 113 -17.04 -11.08 -19.19
N ASN A 114 -16.00 -10.28 -19.48
CA ASN A 114 -16.07 -9.19 -20.44
C ASN A 114 -16.32 -9.69 -21.86
N TYR A 115 -15.70 -10.81 -22.26
CA TYR A 115 -15.95 -11.42 -23.56
C TYR A 115 -17.43 -11.81 -23.70
N PHE A 116 -18.01 -12.49 -22.72
CA PHE A 116 -19.42 -12.90 -22.78
C PHE A 116 -20.40 -11.72 -22.66
N SER A 117 -20.04 -10.65 -21.95
CA SER A 117 -20.93 -9.52 -21.70
C SER A 117 -20.85 -8.43 -22.78
N LYS A 118 -19.67 -8.23 -23.37
CA LYS A 118 -19.34 -7.09 -24.26
C LYS A 118 -18.72 -7.52 -25.59
N GLY A 119 -18.44 -8.81 -25.79
CA GLY A 119 -17.79 -9.33 -27.01
C GLY A 119 -16.30 -9.02 -27.12
N SER A 120 -15.65 -8.54 -26.06
CA SER A 120 -14.24 -8.14 -26.06
C SER A 120 -13.51 -8.65 -24.81
N PRO A 121 -12.25 -9.12 -24.91
CA PRO A 121 -11.39 -9.18 -26.10
C PRO A 121 -11.82 -10.29 -27.08
N ALA A 122 -11.77 -10.02 -28.39
CA ALA A 122 -12.18 -10.97 -29.42
C ALA A 122 -11.08 -11.99 -29.75
N THR A 123 -9.83 -11.67 -29.41
CA THR A 123 -8.66 -12.54 -29.64
C THR A 123 -7.80 -12.69 -28.38
N VAL A 124 -7.00 -13.75 -28.33
CA VAL A 124 -6.02 -13.96 -27.25
C VAL A 124 -4.97 -12.84 -27.22
N ALA A 125 -4.57 -12.32 -28.38
CA ALA A 125 -3.63 -11.21 -28.48
C ALA A 125 -4.21 -9.93 -27.85
N GLU A 126 -5.48 -9.63 -28.11
CA GLU A 126 -6.19 -8.52 -27.46
C GLU A 126 -6.34 -8.72 -25.95
N ALA A 127 -6.56 -9.95 -25.50
CA ALA A 127 -6.63 -10.26 -24.08
C ALA A 127 -5.29 -9.99 -23.38
N ILE A 128 -4.18 -10.47 -23.97
CA ILE A 128 -2.83 -10.24 -23.43
C ILE A 128 -2.50 -8.75 -23.44
N ARG A 129 -2.79 -8.06 -24.55
CA ARG A 129 -2.58 -6.62 -24.66
C ARG A 129 -3.40 -5.85 -23.63
N GLY A 130 -4.67 -6.22 -23.46
CA GLY A 130 -5.57 -5.64 -22.47
C GLY A 130 -5.03 -5.78 -21.05
N ILE A 131 -4.53 -6.96 -20.67
CA ILE A 131 -3.93 -7.21 -19.35
C ILE A 131 -2.70 -6.32 -19.09
N VAL A 132 -1.89 -6.07 -20.12
CA VAL A 132 -0.66 -5.27 -19.97
C VAL A 132 -0.96 -3.77 -19.94
N GLU A 133 -1.83 -3.31 -20.82
CA GLU A 133 -2.09 -1.87 -21.00
C GLU A 133 -3.01 -1.30 -19.93
N ARG A 134 -3.99 -2.07 -19.44
CA ARG A 134 -5.02 -1.57 -18.51
C ARG A 134 -5.44 -2.65 -17.51
N PRO A 135 -5.95 -2.27 -16.33
CA PRO A 135 -6.60 -3.24 -15.45
C PRO A 135 -7.82 -3.85 -16.18
N VAL A 136 -7.85 -5.19 -16.31
CA VAL A 136 -8.96 -5.92 -16.96
C VAL A 136 -10.32 -5.54 -16.35
N HIS A 137 -10.34 -5.28 -15.05
CA HIS A 137 -11.45 -4.65 -14.33
C HIS A 137 -10.93 -3.57 -13.40
N TYR A 138 -11.78 -2.58 -13.12
CA TYR A 138 -11.44 -1.40 -12.34
C TYR A 138 -10.87 -1.73 -10.96
N HIS A 139 -11.35 -2.76 -10.27
CA HIS A 139 -10.82 -3.20 -8.96
C HIS A 139 -9.39 -3.75 -8.98
N LEU A 140 -8.92 -4.27 -10.12
CA LEU A 140 -7.62 -4.93 -10.24
C LEU A 140 -6.46 -3.93 -10.30
N TRP A 141 -6.75 -2.63 -10.42
CA TRP A 141 -5.74 -1.57 -10.46
C TRP A 141 -4.76 -1.64 -9.27
N PHE A 142 -5.27 -2.05 -8.10
CA PHE A 142 -4.48 -2.18 -6.87
C PHE A 142 -3.32 -3.18 -7.01
N ILE A 143 -3.47 -4.22 -7.84
CA ILE A 143 -2.40 -5.19 -8.09
C ILE A 143 -1.22 -4.50 -8.79
N TYR A 144 -1.50 -3.67 -9.80
CA TYR A 144 -0.47 -2.93 -10.52
C TYR A 144 0.27 -1.96 -9.58
N LEU A 145 -0.47 -1.32 -8.66
CA LEU A 145 0.12 -0.48 -7.61
C LEU A 145 1.09 -1.30 -6.73
N ILE A 146 0.66 -2.47 -6.25
CA ILE A 146 1.51 -3.32 -5.39
C ILE A 146 2.76 -3.82 -6.12
N ILE A 147 2.61 -4.22 -7.39
CA ILE A 147 3.75 -4.58 -8.25
C ILE A 147 4.71 -3.40 -8.37
N GLY A 148 4.19 -2.19 -8.64
CA GLY A 148 4.94 -0.94 -8.64
C GLY A 148 5.76 -0.75 -7.36
N LEU A 149 5.10 -0.78 -6.20
CA LEU A 149 5.76 -0.62 -4.90
C LEU A 149 6.82 -1.70 -4.64
N TYR A 150 6.61 -2.93 -5.08
CA TYR A 150 7.60 -4.00 -4.92
C TYR A 150 8.83 -3.81 -5.79
N MET A 151 8.69 -3.18 -6.97
CA MET A 151 9.82 -2.80 -7.82
C MET A 151 10.64 -1.65 -7.21
N VAL A 152 9.99 -0.69 -6.53
CA VAL A 152 10.70 0.43 -5.89
C VAL A 152 11.30 0.04 -4.52
N TYR A 153 10.76 -1.00 -3.86
CA TYR A 153 11.27 -1.52 -2.58
C TYR A 153 12.82 -1.68 -2.50
N PRO A 154 13.51 -2.36 -3.43
CA PRO A 154 14.98 -2.50 -3.37
C PRO A 154 15.74 -1.17 -3.39
N ILE A 155 15.14 -0.13 -3.98
CA ILE A 155 15.72 1.22 -4.06
C ILE A 155 15.42 1.99 -2.76
N LEU A 156 14.17 1.97 -2.30
CA LEU A 156 13.76 2.72 -1.10
C LEU A 156 14.37 2.15 0.17
N ARG A 157 14.54 0.83 0.26
CA ARG A 157 15.03 0.18 1.49
C ARG A 157 16.38 0.69 1.97
N PRO A 158 17.48 0.66 1.18
CA PRO A 158 18.76 1.18 1.64
C PRO A 158 18.71 2.68 1.91
N TRP A 159 17.89 3.44 1.18
CA TRP A 159 17.71 4.87 1.42
C TRP A 159 17.05 5.15 2.78
N VAL A 160 15.89 4.54 3.08
CA VAL A 160 15.17 4.80 4.36
C VAL A 160 15.94 4.38 5.61
N ARG A 161 16.92 3.46 5.50
CA ARG A 161 17.77 3.05 6.63
C ARG A 161 18.87 4.06 6.94
N ASN A 162 19.32 4.80 5.94
CA ASN A 162 20.41 5.78 6.06
C ASN A 162 19.89 7.24 6.09
N ALA A 163 18.63 7.45 5.70
CA ALA A 163 17.98 8.74 5.64
C ALA A 163 17.86 9.38 7.02
N ARG A 164 18.13 10.68 7.07
CA ARG A 164 17.92 11.53 8.24
C ARG A 164 16.51 12.12 8.21
N GLU A 165 16.10 12.75 9.31
CA GLU A 165 14.77 13.37 9.41
C GLU A 165 14.51 14.41 8.31
N HIS A 166 15.52 15.22 7.95
CA HIS A 166 15.38 16.18 6.86
C HIS A 166 15.18 15.52 5.49
N ASP A 167 15.75 14.32 5.26
CA ASP A 167 15.59 13.59 3.99
C ASP A 167 14.16 13.10 3.84
N PHE A 168 13.56 12.61 4.93
CA PHE A 168 12.14 12.23 4.96
C PHE A 168 11.23 13.43 4.74
N LEU A 169 11.49 14.55 5.43
CA LEU A 169 10.68 15.76 5.28
C LEU A 169 10.78 16.34 3.86
N TYR A 170 11.99 16.39 3.29
CA TYR A 170 12.19 16.79 1.90
C TYR A 170 11.43 15.86 0.95
N PHE A 171 11.54 14.54 1.13
CA PHE A 171 10.82 13.56 0.33
C PHE A 171 9.29 13.75 0.40
N PHE A 172 8.73 13.95 1.60
CA PHE A 172 7.29 14.19 1.78
C PHE A 172 6.85 15.53 1.19
N ALA A 173 7.66 16.58 1.34
CA ALA A 173 7.39 17.88 0.73
C ALA A 173 7.37 17.76 -0.80
N CYS A 174 8.34 17.08 -1.40
CA CYS A 174 8.35 16.80 -2.84
C CYS A 174 7.13 15.99 -3.28
N CYS A 175 6.72 14.98 -2.49
CA CYS A 175 5.54 14.17 -2.79
C CYS A 175 4.24 14.98 -2.78
N VAL A 176 4.02 15.79 -1.73
CA VAL A 176 2.80 16.60 -1.57
C VAL A 176 2.78 17.73 -2.60
N LEU A 177 3.86 18.51 -2.68
CA LEU A 177 3.95 19.64 -3.61
C LEU A 177 3.88 19.16 -5.06
N GLY A 178 4.60 18.08 -5.40
CA GLY A 178 4.55 17.51 -6.74
C GLY A 178 3.13 17.07 -7.14
N THR A 179 2.43 16.39 -6.23
CA THR A 179 1.05 15.94 -6.48
C THR A 179 0.09 17.12 -6.62
N TRP A 180 0.19 18.11 -5.74
CA TRP A 180 -0.68 19.29 -5.76
C TRP A 180 -0.42 20.16 -6.99
N VAL A 181 0.83 20.48 -7.29
CA VAL A 181 1.21 21.27 -8.46
C VAL A 181 0.74 20.57 -9.74
N TYR A 182 0.98 19.26 -9.86
CA TYR A 182 0.50 18.49 -11.00
C TYR A 182 -1.03 18.55 -11.15
N LYS A 183 -1.78 18.27 -10.08
CA LYS A 183 -3.25 18.28 -10.13
C LYS A 183 -3.81 19.68 -10.39
N ILE A 184 -3.23 20.72 -9.79
CA ILE A 184 -3.68 22.09 -10.01
C ILE A 184 -3.45 22.51 -11.47
N LEU A 185 -2.25 22.26 -12.01
CA LEU A 185 -1.92 22.60 -13.39
C LEU A 185 -2.80 21.87 -14.39
N TRP A 186 -3.05 20.59 -14.16
CA TRP A 186 -3.95 19.80 -14.99
C TRP A 186 -5.40 20.28 -14.91
N GLU A 187 -5.96 20.40 -13.70
CA GLU A 187 -7.40 20.61 -13.52
C GLU A 187 -7.86 22.05 -13.77
N PHE A 188 -7.03 23.05 -13.38
CA PHE A 188 -7.41 24.47 -13.49
C PHE A 188 -6.81 25.16 -14.72
N PHE A 189 -5.65 24.69 -15.20
CA PHE A 189 -4.94 25.34 -16.30
C PHE A 189 -4.86 24.49 -17.57
N GLY A 190 -5.29 23.22 -17.53
CA GLY A 190 -5.22 22.30 -18.67
C GLY A 190 -3.78 21.95 -19.10
N ILE A 191 -2.78 22.24 -18.25
CA ILE A 191 -1.38 22.02 -18.56
C ILE A 191 -1.02 20.59 -18.14
N SER A 192 -0.73 19.73 -19.13
CA SER A 192 -0.16 18.41 -18.87
C SER A 192 1.35 18.52 -18.68
N ILE A 193 1.82 18.17 -17.49
CA ILE A 193 3.24 17.93 -17.28
C ILE A 193 3.52 16.49 -17.72
N GLY A 194 4.49 16.28 -18.60
CA GLY A 194 4.88 14.94 -19.08
C GLY A 194 5.50 14.01 -18.01
N ILE A 195 5.52 14.43 -16.74
CA ILE A 195 6.07 13.68 -15.62
C ILE A 195 4.93 12.93 -14.91
N TYR A 196 5.04 11.61 -14.84
CA TYR A 196 4.03 10.75 -14.22
C TYR A 196 4.18 10.71 -12.68
N PHE A 197 3.54 11.66 -11.99
CA PHE A 197 3.71 11.86 -10.54
C PHE A 197 3.00 10.83 -9.64
N GLU A 198 2.00 10.11 -10.13
CA GLU A 198 1.11 9.29 -9.29
C GLU A 198 1.81 8.09 -8.64
N LEU A 199 2.77 7.46 -9.33
CA LEU A 199 3.52 6.33 -8.76
C LEU A 199 4.58 6.81 -7.76
N VAL A 200 5.36 7.83 -8.14
CA VAL A 200 6.53 8.29 -7.39
C VAL A 200 6.17 9.18 -6.20
N CYS A 201 5.13 10.01 -6.31
CA CYS A 201 4.80 10.97 -5.27
C CYS A 201 3.61 10.55 -4.40
N ASN A 202 2.57 9.95 -4.97
CA ASN A 202 1.39 9.61 -4.18
C ASN A 202 1.60 8.31 -3.40
N ASN A 203 1.75 7.18 -4.11
CA ASN A 203 1.80 5.87 -3.46
C ASN A 203 3.14 5.58 -2.77
N CYS A 204 4.27 5.96 -3.37
CA CYS A 204 5.56 5.85 -2.67
C CYS A 204 5.64 6.77 -1.45
N GLY A 205 5.01 7.95 -1.52
CA GLY A 205 4.85 8.87 -0.38
C GLY A 205 4.23 8.17 0.83
N TYR A 206 3.04 7.58 0.64
CA TYR A 206 2.37 6.80 1.69
C TYR A 206 3.18 5.59 2.15
N PHE A 207 3.86 4.90 1.22
CA PHE A 207 4.67 3.73 1.55
C PHE A 207 5.82 4.08 2.52
N VAL A 208 6.57 5.14 2.22
CA VAL A 208 7.64 5.64 3.10
C VAL A 208 7.05 6.24 4.39
N LEU A 209 5.90 6.92 4.31
CA LEU A 209 5.24 7.51 5.47
C LEU A 209 4.87 6.46 6.53
N GLY A 210 4.39 5.30 6.10
CA GLY A 210 4.10 4.18 7.00
C GLY A 210 5.34 3.69 7.76
N TYR A 211 6.48 3.56 7.07
CA TYR A 211 7.76 3.23 7.71
C TYR A 211 8.19 4.30 8.72
N TYR A 212 8.13 5.57 8.32
CA TYR A 212 8.55 6.71 9.14
C TYR A 212 7.72 6.85 10.42
N LEU A 213 6.39 6.83 10.31
CA LEU A 213 5.49 6.95 11.47
C LEU A 213 5.60 5.75 12.40
N GLY A 214 5.67 4.53 11.84
CA GLY A 214 5.78 3.32 12.65
C GLY A 214 7.11 3.23 13.42
N HIS A 215 8.22 3.68 12.83
CA HIS A 215 9.50 3.75 13.53
C HIS A 215 9.52 4.85 14.60
N LYS A 216 8.93 6.03 14.32
CA LYS A 216 8.83 7.10 15.30
C LYS A 216 7.98 6.70 16.50
N ALA A 217 6.86 6.01 16.27
CA ALA A 217 6.02 5.51 17.34
C ALA A 217 6.77 4.50 18.22
N ALA A 218 7.44 3.52 17.61
CA ALA A 218 8.25 2.54 18.33
C ALA A 218 9.42 3.19 19.11
N ALA A 219 10.11 4.15 18.52
CA ALA A 219 11.20 4.88 19.17
C ALA A 219 10.73 5.76 20.36
N GLY A 220 9.45 6.16 20.37
CA GLY A 220 8.84 6.87 21.50
C GLY A 220 8.43 5.96 22.65
N GLU A 221 8.21 4.67 22.40
CA GLU A 221 7.90 3.66 23.42
C GLU A 221 9.18 3.15 24.13
N ASP A 222 10.30 3.07 23.40
CA ASP A 222 11.60 2.59 23.90
C ASP A 222 12.44 3.73 24.51
N GLY A 223 11.98 4.37 25.59
CA GLY A 223 12.56 5.56 26.25
C GLY A 223 14.02 5.51 26.76
N ALA A 224 14.96 4.86 26.07
CA ALA A 224 16.39 4.93 26.31
C ALA A 224 17.18 4.85 24.98
N GLY A 225 17.53 6.03 24.44
CA GLY A 225 18.76 6.20 23.65
C GLY A 225 18.80 5.70 22.21
N ALA A 226 18.04 6.35 21.31
CA ALA A 226 18.50 6.57 19.93
C ALA A 226 17.89 7.88 19.42
N HIS A 227 18.74 8.86 19.12
CA HIS A 227 18.36 10.24 18.83
C HIS A 227 17.34 10.38 17.69
N ILE A 228 16.09 10.69 18.05
CA ILE A 228 15.19 11.52 17.25
C ILE A 228 14.75 12.65 18.19
N ARG A 229 15.25 13.86 17.99
CA ARG A 229 14.80 15.05 18.73
C ARG A 229 13.83 15.84 17.86
N PRO A 230 12.51 15.69 18.04
CA PRO A 230 11.55 16.49 17.31
C PRO A 230 11.51 17.90 17.93
N TRP A 231 11.85 18.90 17.11
CA TRP A 231 11.58 20.33 17.33
C TRP A 231 12.23 21.00 18.55
N ARG A 232 13.33 21.71 18.32
CA ARG A 232 13.65 22.93 19.08
C ARG A 232 13.65 24.10 18.09
N LEU A 233 12.66 24.97 18.25
CA LEU A 233 12.77 26.38 17.85
C LEU A 233 13.77 27.06 18.81
#